data_AF-A0A3C1JC23-F1
#
_entry.id   AF-A0A3C1JC23-F1
#
_cell.length_a   1.000
_cell.length_b   1.000
_cell.length_c   1.000
_cell.angle_alpha   90.00
_cell.angle_beta   90.00
_cell.angle_gamma   90.00
#
_symmetry.space_group_name_H-M   'P 1'
#
loop_
_entity.id
_entity.type
_entity.pdbx_description
1 polymer ?
#
loop_
_entity_poly.entity_id
_entity_poly.type
_entity_poly.pdbx_seq_one_letter_code
_entity_poly.pdbx_strand_id
1 'polypeptide(L)'
;MKERALIVDDDAELLGILRKYLENHGLETISAANGAEALAAAPSGKPDIIITDVEMPRMDGFTLCRRVKENKVLADIPVIIMTGKKISEADQVAGYGYGADDYVVKPFSYPVLLAKVRAMLRRAARGKKKASIFKAGDLELNLEGRTIKIKGKPVKLTSKEFDLLHTLASKPGKVLSLNSLLEAVWGYNTADYNDPHTVEVHVSNLRRKTGALGKRIKAVPGHGYKFE
;
A
#
# COMPACT_ATOMS: atom_id res chain seq x y z
N MET A 1 3.95 -22.16 -5.99
CA MET A 1 2.71 -21.99 -5.20
C MET A 1 1.87 -20.94 -5.92
N LYS A 2 0.56 -21.14 -6.07
CA LYS A 2 -0.31 -20.11 -6.66
C LYS A 2 -0.49 -18.97 -5.66
N GLU A 3 -0.45 -17.74 -6.15
CA GLU A 3 -0.70 -16.54 -5.35
C GLU A 3 -2.16 -16.53 -4.88
N ARG A 4 -2.42 -16.12 -3.64
CA ARG A 4 -3.75 -16.19 -3.02
C ARG A 4 -4.28 -14.82 -2.61
N ALA A 5 -5.49 -14.49 -3.07
CA ALA A 5 -6.18 -13.25 -2.71
C ALA A 5 -7.27 -13.49 -1.66
N LEU A 6 -7.32 -12.67 -0.61
CA LEU A 6 -8.48 -12.56 0.28
C LEU A 6 -9.36 -11.40 -0.21
N ILE A 7 -10.58 -11.71 -0.63
CA ILE A 7 -11.56 -10.75 -1.14
C ILE A 7 -12.61 -10.52 -0.04
N VAL A 8 -12.87 -9.26 0.28
CA VAL A 8 -13.77 -8.88 1.38
C VAL A 8 -14.78 -7.86 0.85
N ASP A 9 -16.04 -8.24 0.83
CA ASP A 9 -17.16 -7.39 0.37
C ASP A 9 -18.45 -8.02 0.94
N ASP A 10 -19.42 -7.22 1.36
CA ASP A 10 -20.70 -7.74 1.85
C ASP A 10 -21.69 -8.04 0.72
N ASP A 11 -21.40 -7.56 -0.50
CA ASP A 11 -22.09 -7.94 -1.72
C ASP A 11 -21.63 -9.33 -2.20
N ALA A 12 -22.47 -10.33 -1.96
CA ALA A 12 -22.23 -11.72 -2.36
C ALA A 12 -22.12 -11.92 -3.89
N GLU A 13 -22.81 -11.10 -4.68
CA GLU A 13 -22.73 -11.17 -6.15
C GLU A 13 -21.37 -10.67 -6.62
N LEU A 14 -20.93 -9.51 -6.14
CA LEU A 14 -19.61 -8.96 -6.46
C LEU A 14 -18.48 -9.87 -5.99
N LEU A 15 -18.57 -10.42 -4.77
CA LEU A 15 -17.63 -11.44 -4.28
C LEU A 15 -17.53 -12.62 -5.25
N GLY A 16 -18.67 -13.15 -5.70
CA GLY A 16 -18.73 -14.28 -6.63
C GLY A 16 -18.10 -13.97 -7.99
N ILE A 17 -18.32 -12.77 -8.52
CA ILE A 17 -17.74 -12.32 -9.79
C ILE A 17 -16.22 -12.15 -9.65
N LEU A 18 -15.77 -11.43 -8.61
CA LEU A 18 -14.34 -11.18 -8.37
C LEU A 18 -13.56 -12.48 -8.14
N ARG A 19 -14.14 -13.41 -7.37
CA ARG A 19 -13.58 -14.74 -7.17
C ARG A 19 -13.35 -15.46 -8.49
N LYS A 20 -14.41 -15.65 -9.29
CA LYS A 20 -14.31 -16.34 -10.59
C LYS A 20 -13.31 -15.65 -11.50
N TYR A 21 -13.33 -14.31 -11.53
CA TYR A 21 -12.41 -13.54 -12.36
C TYR A 21 -10.95 -13.77 -11.97
N LEU A 22 -10.60 -13.64 -10.69
CA LEU A 22 -9.22 -13.83 -10.22
C LEU A 22 -8.76 -15.29 -10.34
N GLU A 23 -9.63 -16.26 -10.06
CA GLU A 23 -9.36 -17.69 -10.24
C GLU A 23 -9.03 -18.03 -11.70
N ASN A 24 -9.83 -17.51 -12.65
CA ASN A 24 -9.58 -17.66 -14.09
C ASN A 24 -8.26 -17.03 -14.54
N HIS A 25 -7.72 -16.08 -13.76
CA HIS A 25 -6.45 -15.41 -14.04
C HIS A 25 -5.27 -15.93 -13.22
N GLY A 26 -5.44 -17.10 -12.58
CA GLY A 26 -4.36 -17.90 -11.99
C GLY A 26 -4.15 -17.73 -10.49
N LEU A 27 -5.03 -17.00 -9.79
CA LEU A 27 -4.96 -16.83 -8.35
C LEU A 27 -5.84 -17.86 -7.62
N GLU A 28 -5.47 -18.20 -6.38
CA GLU A 28 -6.42 -18.80 -5.43
C GLU A 28 -7.18 -17.69 -4.70
N THR A 29 -8.39 -17.97 -4.23
CA THR A 29 -9.17 -16.97 -3.50
C THR A 29 -9.73 -17.50 -2.19
N ILE A 30 -9.81 -16.59 -1.22
CA ILE A 30 -10.59 -16.71 0.00
C ILE A 30 -11.57 -15.55 -0.01
N SER A 31 -12.79 -15.75 0.48
CA SER A 31 -13.81 -14.71 0.56
C SER A 31 -14.27 -14.52 2.00
N ALA A 32 -14.63 -13.29 2.36
CA ALA A 32 -15.23 -12.93 3.64
C ALA A 32 -16.29 -11.85 3.42
N ALA A 33 -17.37 -11.86 4.20
CA ALA A 33 -18.49 -10.93 4.01
C ALA A 33 -18.35 -9.62 4.82
N ASN A 34 -17.28 -9.48 5.61
CA ASN A 34 -16.96 -8.27 6.38
C ASN A 34 -15.52 -8.34 6.91
N GLY A 35 -15.03 -7.21 7.44
CA GLY A 35 -13.68 -7.11 7.99
C GLY A 35 -13.40 -8.02 9.18
N ALA A 36 -14.39 -8.37 9.99
CA ALA A 36 -14.17 -9.23 11.16
C ALA A 36 -13.89 -10.68 10.73
N GLU A 37 -14.65 -11.19 9.77
CA GLU A 37 -14.41 -12.50 9.16
C GLU A 37 -13.08 -12.55 8.42
N ALA A 38 -12.76 -11.50 7.65
CA ALA A 38 -11.49 -11.41 6.93
C ALA A 38 -10.29 -11.46 7.89
N LEU A 39 -10.34 -10.69 8.99
CA LEU A 39 -9.28 -10.66 9.99
C LEU A 39 -9.10 -12.01 10.70
N ALA A 40 -10.19 -12.75 10.92
CA ALA A 40 -10.15 -14.09 11.50
C ALA A 40 -9.60 -15.15 10.51
N ALA A 41 -9.94 -15.02 9.21
CA ALA A 41 -9.53 -15.96 8.17
C ALA A 41 -8.10 -15.72 7.67
N ALA A 42 -7.59 -14.49 7.71
CA ALA A 42 -6.30 -14.15 7.12
C ALA A 42 -5.09 -14.95 7.66
N PRO A 43 -4.95 -15.21 8.99
CA PRO A 43 -3.79 -15.94 9.51
C PRO A 43 -3.68 -17.39 9.03
N SER A 44 -4.80 -18.12 8.98
CA SER A 44 -4.85 -19.51 8.50
C SER A 44 -4.90 -19.57 6.97
N GLY A 45 -5.59 -18.62 6.37
CA GLY A 45 -5.74 -18.46 4.94
C GLY A 45 -4.45 -18.07 4.22
N LYS A 46 -3.51 -17.42 4.91
CA LYS A 46 -2.22 -16.96 4.38
C LYS A 46 -2.34 -16.28 2.99
N PRO A 47 -3.17 -15.24 2.85
CA PRO A 47 -3.28 -14.54 1.58
C PRO A 47 -1.98 -13.78 1.27
N ASP A 48 -1.63 -13.72 -0.01
CA ASP A 48 -0.55 -12.89 -0.53
C ASP A 48 -1.01 -11.46 -0.81
N ILE A 49 -2.32 -11.22 -0.86
CA ILE A 49 -2.95 -9.90 -1.02
C ILE A 49 -4.36 -9.88 -0.42
N ILE A 50 -4.77 -8.72 0.11
CA ILE A 50 -6.14 -8.47 0.58
C ILE A 50 -6.79 -7.40 -0.31
N ILE A 51 -8.01 -7.65 -0.74
CA ILE A 51 -8.85 -6.71 -1.50
C ILE A 51 -10.11 -6.53 -0.68
N THR A 52 -10.39 -5.32 -0.17
CA THR A 52 -11.52 -5.09 0.75
C THR A 52 -12.37 -3.92 0.30
N ASP A 53 -13.69 -4.08 0.37
CA ASP A 53 -14.60 -2.95 0.31
C ASP A 53 -14.49 -2.07 1.54
N VAL A 54 -14.84 -0.79 1.41
CA VAL A 54 -14.91 0.16 2.53
C VAL A 54 -16.20 -0.03 3.33
N GLU A 55 -17.35 0.01 2.67
CA GLU A 55 -18.65 0.19 3.32
C GLU A 55 -19.27 -1.18 3.61
N MET A 56 -18.80 -1.83 4.69
CA MET A 56 -19.29 -3.15 5.12
C MET A 56 -19.84 -3.14 6.55
N PRO A 57 -20.82 -4.02 6.87
CA PRO A 57 -21.32 -4.20 8.23
C PRO A 57 -20.27 -4.82 9.15
N ARG A 58 -20.45 -4.67 10.47
CA ARG A 58 -19.60 -5.20 11.57
C ARG A 58 -18.20 -4.60 11.66
N MET A 59 -17.44 -4.60 10.57
CA MET A 59 -16.11 -3.99 10.46
C MET A 59 -15.88 -3.55 9.02
N ASP A 60 -15.70 -2.24 8.86
CA ASP A 60 -15.41 -1.59 7.59
C ASP A 60 -13.97 -1.92 7.08
N GLY A 61 -13.73 -1.68 5.79
CA GLY A 61 -12.45 -1.98 5.14
C GLY A 61 -11.27 -1.15 5.66
N PHE A 62 -11.52 0.06 6.14
CA PHE A 62 -10.48 0.90 6.72
C PHE A 62 -9.98 0.34 8.06
N THR A 63 -10.92 -0.04 8.92
CA THR A 63 -10.67 -0.69 10.20
C THR A 63 -9.98 -2.03 10.00
N LEU A 64 -10.41 -2.83 9.02
CA LEU A 64 -9.71 -4.06 8.63
C LEU A 64 -8.27 -3.77 8.23
N CYS A 65 -8.05 -2.83 7.30
CA CYS A 65 -6.72 -2.46 6.83
C CYS A 65 -5.81 -2.06 7.99
N ARG A 66 -6.29 -1.20 8.90
CA ARG A 66 -5.53 -0.78 10.07
C ARG A 66 -5.08 -1.96 10.90
N ARG A 67 -6.00 -2.88 11.21
CA ARG A 67 -5.71 -4.06 12.03
C ARG A 67 -4.74 -5.03 11.35
N VAL A 68 -4.87 -5.21 10.03
CA VAL A 68 -3.91 -5.97 9.23
C VAL A 68 -2.50 -5.37 9.34
N LYS A 69 -2.36 -4.05 9.18
CA LYS A 69 -1.07 -3.34 9.25
C LYS A 69 -0.50 -3.24 10.67
N GLU A 70 -1.34 -3.34 11.69
CA GLU A 70 -0.92 -3.43 13.10
C GLU A 70 -0.42 -4.84 13.47
N ASN A 71 -0.96 -5.89 12.83
CA ASN A 71 -0.62 -7.29 13.09
C ASN A 71 0.77 -7.67 12.54
N LYS A 72 1.65 -8.22 13.39
CA LYS A 72 3.03 -8.59 13.02
C LYS A 72 3.15 -9.60 11.87
N VAL A 73 2.17 -10.49 11.72
CA VAL A 73 2.19 -11.54 10.69
C VAL A 73 1.58 -11.04 9.38
N LEU A 74 0.60 -10.14 9.47
CA LEU A 74 -0.17 -9.69 8.31
C LEU A 74 0.30 -8.33 7.76
N ALA A 75 1.15 -7.59 8.49
CA ALA A 75 1.49 -6.21 8.16
C ALA A 75 2.13 -6.04 6.78
N ASP A 76 2.87 -7.04 6.32
CA ASP A 76 3.53 -7.03 5.01
C ASP A 76 2.61 -7.44 3.85
N ILE A 77 1.41 -7.97 4.16
CA ILE A 77 0.43 -8.35 3.14
C ILE A 77 -0.12 -7.07 2.50
N PRO A 78 0.01 -6.88 1.19
CA PRO A 78 -0.55 -5.72 0.50
C PRO A 78 -2.08 -5.66 0.63
N VAL A 79 -2.62 -4.46 0.83
CA VAL A 79 -4.08 -4.22 0.93
C VAL A 79 -4.52 -3.24 -0.15
N ILE A 80 -5.48 -3.65 -0.98
CA ILE A 80 -6.22 -2.80 -1.93
C ILE A 80 -7.60 -2.53 -1.35
N ILE A 81 -7.98 -1.25 -1.25
CA ILE A 81 -9.30 -0.85 -0.78
C ILE A 81 -10.21 -0.50 -1.97
N MET A 82 -11.43 -1.03 -2.01
CA MET A 82 -12.48 -0.69 -2.97
C MET A 82 -13.43 0.31 -2.32
N THR A 83 -13.72 1.45 -2.97
CA THR A 83 -14.54 2.53 -2.38
C THR A 83 -15.60 3.03 -3.36
N GLY A 84 -16.84 3.20 -2.89
CA GLY A 84 -17.95 3.78 -3.68
C GLY A 84 -17.89 5.31 -3.83
N LYS A 85 -17.16 6.00 -2.96
CA LYS A 85 -16.97 7.46 -3.03
C LYS A 85 -15.57 7.78 -3.54
N LYS A 86 -15.45 8.84 -4.33
CA LYS A 86 -14.19 9.59 -4.40
C LYS A 86 -13.93 10.08 -2.98
N ILE A 87 -12.89 9.55 -2.35
CA ILE A 87 -12.52 9.92 -0.99
C ILE A 87 -12.29 11.44 -0.99
N SER A 88 -13.08 12.21 -0.23
CA SER A 88 -12.97 13.67 -0.24
C SER A 88 -11.62 14.11 0.32
N GLU A 89 -11.07 15.26 -0.12
CA GLU A 89 -9.82 15.79 0.45
C GLU A 89 -9.89 15.92 1.98
N ALA A 90 -11.07 16.25 2.52
CA ALA A 90 -11.30 16.32 3.96
C ALA A 90 -11.27 14.93 4.63
N ASP A 91 -11.82 13.88 4.02
CA ASP A 91 -11.72 12.50 4.53
C ASP A 91 -10.31 11.93 4.38
N GLN A 92 -9.54 12.37 3.38
CA GLN A 92 -8.14 11.98 3.19
C GLN A 92 -7.19 12.66 4.21
N VAL A 93 -7.50 13.90 4.60
CA VAL A 93 -6.69 14.71 5.54
C VAL A 93 -7.12 14.52 7.00
N ALA A 94 -8.43 14.45 7.28
CA ALA A 94 -8.98 14.21 8.62
C ALA A 94 -9.07 12.70 8.95
N GLY A 95 -9.13 11.84 7.93
CA GLY A 95 -9.30 10.40 8.05
C GLY A 95 -8.11 9.61 7.51
N TYR A 96 -7.10 9.41 8.36
CA TYR A 96 -6.34 8.16 8.42
C TYR A 96 -5.73 7.57 7.13
N GLY A 97 -4.42 7.75 6.99
CA GLY A 97 -3.58 6.75 6.33
C GLY A 97 -3.56 5.43 7.12
N TYR A 98 -4.58 4.59 6.96
CA TYR A 98 -4.72 3.27 7.59
C TYR A 98 -3.69 2.22 7.11
N GLY A 99 -2.80 2.64 6.20
CA GLY A 99 -1.68 1.85 5.69
C GLY A 99 -1.99 1.01 4.46
N ALA A 100 -3.14 1.22 3.81
CA ALA A 100 -3.47 0.57 2.55
C ALA A 100 -2.43 0.89 1.47
N ASP A 101 -2.16 -0.07 0.59
CA ASP A 101 -1.13 0.04 -0.43
C ASP A 101 -1.66 0.66 -1.73
N ASP A 102 -2.98 0.58 -1.98
CA ASP A 102 -3.69 1.15 -3.14
C ASP A 102 -5.22 1.21 -2.89
N TYR A 103 -5.92 1.95 -3.73
CA TYR A 103 -7.37 2.12 -3.74
C TYR A 103 -7.93 1.93 -5.17
N VAL A 104 -9.18 1.48 -5.25
CA VAL A 104 -9.96 1.34 -6.48
C VAL A 104 -11.35 1.92 -6.25
N VAL A 105 -11.80 2.83 -7.12
CA VAL A 105 -13.12 3.47 -7.01
C VAL A 105 -14.15 2.63 -7.75
N LYS A 106 -15.28 2.30 -7.10
CA LYS A 106 -16.45 1.66 -7.71
C LYS A 106 -17.25 2.69 -8.53
N PRO A 107 -17.75 2.36 -9.74
CA PRO A 107 -17.51 1.10 -10.46
C PRO A 107 -16.10 1.06 -11.06
N PHE A 108 -15.47 -0.11 -11.04
CA PHE A 108 -14.13 -0.33 -11.58
C PHE A 108 -14.10 -1.42 -12.65
N SER A 109 -13.04 -1.37 -13.46
CA SER A 109 -12.73 -2.39 -14.45
C SER A 109 -11.98 -3.57 -13.79
N TYR A 110 -12.48 -4.80 -13.96
CA TYR A 110 -11.80 -6.01 -13.45
C TYR A 110 -10.37 -6.18 -13.99
N PRO A 111 -10.08 -5.93 -15.29
CA PRO A 111 -8.71 -5.86 -15.78
C PRO A 111 -7.81 -4.88 -15.02
N VAL A 112 -8.33 -3.70 -14.63
CA VAL A 112 -7.58 -2.69 -13.88
C VAL A 112 -7.27 -3.19 -12.47
N LEU A 113 -8.24 -3.79 -11.78
CA LEU A 113 -8.03 -4.41 -10.47
C LEU A 113 -6.98 -5.52 -10.55
N LEU A 114 -7.06 -6.41 -11.54
CA LEU A 114 -6.09 -7.49 -11.74
C LEU A 114 -4.68 -6.95 -12.02
N ALA A 115 -4.55 -5.88 -12.80
CA ALA A 115 -3.26 -5.24 -13.05
C ALA A 115 -2.63 -4.71 -11.74
N LYS A 116 -3.43 -4.07 -10.87
CA LYS A 116 -3.01 -3.60 -9.55
C LYS A 116 -2.60 -4.76 -8.64
N VAL A 117 -3.41 -5.81 -8.57
CA VAL A 117 -3.11 -7.05 -7.83
C VAL A 117 -1.77 -7.64 -8.26
N ARG A 118 -1.56 -7.86 -9.57
CA ARG A 118 -0.30 -8.43 -10.09
C ARG A 118 0.89 -7.52 -9.84
N ALA A 119 0.71 -6.19 -9.91
CA ALA A 119 1.79 -5.25 -9.62
C ALA A 119 2.25 -5.35 -8.16
N MET A 120 1.32 -5.50 -7.22
CA MET A 120 1.63 -5.69 -5.80
C MET A 120 2.34 -7.02 -5.53
N LEU A 121 1.81 -8.11 -6.08
CA LEU A 121 2.36 -9.45 -5.87
C LEU A 121 3.80 -9.57 -6.40
N ARG A 122 4.10 -9.03 -7.60
CA ARG A 122 5.47 -8.98 -8.15
C ARG A 122 6.45 -8.26 -7.22
N ARG A 123 6.00 -7.23 -6.50
CA ARG A 123 6.85 -6.44 -5.61
C ARG A 123 7.10 -7.16 -4.29
N ALA A 124 6.07 -7.78 -3.72
CA ALA A 124 6.22 -8.66 -2.57
C ALA A 124 7.22 -9.80 -2.85
N ALA A 125 7.15 -10.40 -4.05
CA ALA A 125 8.04 -11.48 -4.46
C ALA A 125 9.50 -11.04 -4.70
N ARG A 126 9.74 -9.80 -5.16
CA ARG A 126 11.10 -9.27 -5.44
C ARG A 126 11.92 -8.95 -4.18
N GLY A 127 11.31 -8.98 -2.99
CA GLY A 127 11.99 -8.75 -1.71
C GLY A 127 12.87 -9.88 -1.18
N LYS A 128 13.20 -10.93 -1.97
CA LYS A 128 13.97 -12.13 -1.54
C LYS A 128 15.40 -12.23 -2.12
N LYS A 129 16.17 -11.14 -2.19
CA LYS A 129 17.61 -11.19 -2.54
C LYS A 129 18.45 -10.49 -1.48
N LYS A 130 19.53 -11.16 -1.05
CA LYS A 130 20.58 -10.78 -0.06
C LYS A 130 20.49 -9.33 0.46
N ALA A 131 20.37 -9.20 1.77
CA ALA A 131 20.33 -7.99 2.58
C ALA A 131 21.26 -6.88 2.08
N SER A 132 20.74 -6.04 1.20
CA SER A 132 21.33 -4.76 0.85
C SER A 132 20.86 -3.75 1.90
N ILE A 133 21.78 -3.36 2.77
CA ILE A 133 21.54 -2.25 3.71
C ILE A 133 21.87 -0.96 2.97
N PHE A 134 20.87 -0.11 2.76
CA PHE A 134 21.06 1.26 2.28
C PHE A 134 21.27 2.18 3.49
N LYS A 135 22.32 3.01 3.47
CA LYS A 135 22.60 3.99 4.52
C LYS A 135 22.65 5.42 3.96
N ALA A 136 22.03 6.37 4.66
CA ALA A 136 22.08 7.79 4.34
C ALA A 136 22.11 8.64 5.62
N GLY A 137 23.31 8.98 6.09
CA GLY A 137 23.50 9.61 7.41
C GLY A 137 22.99 8.71 8.53
N ASP A 138 22.06 9.22 9.34
CA ASP A 138 21.43 8.47 10.45
C ASP A 138 20.40 7.41 10.01
N LEU A 139 20.07 7.35 8.71
CA LEU A 139 19.11 6.41 8.16
C LEU A 139 19.79 5.10 7.78
N GLU A 140 19.25 3.98 8.25
CA GLU A 140 19.57 2.64 7.77
C GLU A 140 18.28 1.95 7.28
N LEU A 141 18.29 1.46 6.04
CA LEU A 141 17.20 0.69 5.45
C LEU A 141 17.71 -0.70 5.10
N ASN A 142 17.12 -1.74 5.69
CA ASN A 142 17.29 -3.11 5.22
C ASN A 142 16.30 -3.34 4.08
N LEU A 143 16.79 -3.38 2.83
CA LEU A 143 15.93 -3.49 1.65
C LEU A 143 15.26 -4.87 1.55
N GLU A 144 15.90 -5.92 2.04
CA GLU A 144 15.34 -7.29 2.05
C GLU A 144 14.35 -7.45 3.20
N GLY A 145 14.76 -7.09 4.42
CA GLY A 145 13.93 -7.19 5.62
C GLY A 145 12.85 -6.10 5.75
N ARG A 146 12.84 -5.11 4.84
CA ARG A 146 11.95 -3.93 4.85
C ARG A 146 11.90 -3.20 6.20
N THR A 147 13.00 -3.25 6.95
CA THR A 147 13.12 -2.57 8.26
C THR A 147 13.91 -1.30 8.13
N ILE A 148 13.54 -0.29 8.91
CA ILE A 148 14.25 0.98 9.01
C ILE A 148 14.79 1.19 10.43
N LYS A 149 15.99 1.75 10.53
CA LYS A 149 16.50 2.37 11.75
C LYS A 149 16.86 3.83 11.49
N ILE A 150 16.58 4.70 12.46
CA ILE A 150 17.03 6.08 12.48
C ILE A 150 17.84 6.27 13.75
N LYS A 151 19.13 6.65 13.64
CA LYS A 151 20.07 6.72 14.79
C LYS A 151 20.10 5.41 15.59
N GLY A 152 20.08 4.28 14.89
CA GLY A 152 20.04 2.94 15.49
C GLY A 152 18.69 2.50 16.08
N LYS A 153 17.68 3.39 16.17
CA LYS A 153 16.34 3.06 16.71
C LYS A 153 15.41 2.58 15.59
N PRO A 154 14.71 1.44 15.75
CA PRO A 154 13.77 0.96 14.76
C PRO A 154 12.57 1.90 14.62
N VAL A 155 12.11 2.12 13.39
CA VAL A 155 10.90 2.89 13.10
C VAL A 155 9.92 1.99 12.33
N LYS A 156 8.63 2.05 12.66
CA LYS A 156 7.60 1.29 11.93
C LYS A 156 7.10 2.12 10.76
N LEU A 157 7.37 1.67 9.54
CA LEU A 157 6.83 2.23 8.30
C LEU A 157 5.97 1.18 7.59
N THR A 158 5.00 1.65 6.80
CA THR A 158 4.31 0.78 5.83
C THR A 158 5.23 0.49 4.65
N SER A 159 4.84 -0.47 3.81
CA SER A 159 5.60 -0.80 2.61
C SER A 159 5.77 0.41 1.67
N LYS A 160 4.71 1.19 1.45
CA LYS A 160 4.79 2.38 0.58
C LYS A 160 5.58 3.52 1.19
N GLU A 161 5.50 3.71 2.50
CA GLU A 161 6.36 4.66 3.20
C GLU A 161 7.84 4.28 3.07
N PHE A 162 8.17 3.00 3.25
CA PHE A 162 9.53 2.49 3.06
C PHE A 162 10.02 2.74 1.63
N ASP A 163 9.24 2.33 0.63
CA ASP A 163 9.60 2.46 -0.78
C ASP A 163 9.74 3.94 -1.19
N LEU A 164 8.86 4.81 -0.71
CA LEU A 164 8.90 6.24 -0.95
C LEU A 164 10.15 6.89 -0.33
N LEU A 165 10.46 6.57 0.93
CA LEU A 165 11.66 7.06 1.59
C LEU A 165 12.91 6.57 0.89
N HIS A 166 13.00 5.28 0.55
CA HIS A 166 14.12 4.74 -0.21
C HIS A 166 14.27 5.43 -1.57
N THR A 167 13.18 5.63 -2.31
CA THR A 167 13.20 6.28 -3.63
C THR A 167 13.72 7.71 -3.56
N LEU A 168 13.28 8.47 -2.55
CA LEU A 168 13.73 9.84 -2.31
C LEU A 168 15.18 9.89 -1.80
N ALA A 169 15.52 9.09 -0.77
CA ALA A 169 16.82 9.10 -0.13
C ALA A 169 17.96 8.56 -1.02
N SER A 170 17.65 7.66 -1.95
CA SER A 170 18.63 7.13 -2.92
C SER A 170 18.98 8.14 -4.04
N LYS A 171 18.29 9.29 -4.10
CA LYS A 171 18.53 10.36 -5.08
C LYS A 171 18.59 11.73 -4.37
N PRO A 172 19.54 11.93 -3.43
CA PRO A 172 19.59 13.15 -2.63
C PRO A 172 19.78 14.39 -3.53
N GLY A 173 19.11 15.48 -3.18
CA GLY A 173 19.10 16.75 -3.92
C GLY A 173 18.26 16.74 -5.21
N LYS A 174 17.93 15.57 -5.77
CA LYS A 174 17.13 15.48 -7.00
C LYS A 174 15.65 15.68 -6.71
N VAL A 175 15.01 16.57 -7.46
CA VAL A 175 13.55 16.74 -7.46
C VAL A 175 12.92 15.59 -8.25
N LEU A 176 12.03 14.86 -7.60
CA LEU A 176 11.22 13.80 -8.21
C LEU A 176 9.78 14.31 -8.33
N SER A 177 9.25 14.25 -9.55
CA SER A 177 7.86 14.62 -9.81
C SER A 177 6.89 13.65 -9.18
N LEU A 178 5.66 14.10 -8.93
CA LEU A 178 4.59 13.26 -8.38
C LEU A 178 4.38 12.02 -9.28
N ASN A 179 4.37 12.20 -10.60
CA ASN A 179 4.24 11.10 -11.56
C ASN A 179 5.42 10.11 -11.49
N SER A 180 6.66 10.62 -11.37
CA SER A 180 7.83 9.74 -11.21
C SER A 180 7.79 8.94 -9.90
N LEU A 181 7.28 9.54 -8.83
CA LEU A 181 7.10 8.89 -7.54
C LEU A 181 5.97 7.86 -7.59
N LEU A 182 4.85 8.19 -8.24
CA LEU A 182 3.74 7.27 -8.52
C LEU A 182 4.22 6.05 -9.30
N GLU A 183 4.97 6.26 -10.39
CA GLU A 183 5.52 5.18 -11.19
C GLU A 183 6.50 4.32 -10.37
N ALA A 184 7.49 4.94 -9.71
CA ALA A 184 8.53 4.22 -8.98
C ALA A 184 7.97 3.42 -7.79
N VAL A 185 7.06 4.00 -7.01
CA VAL A 185 6.59 3.43 -5.73
C VAL A 185 5.26 2.70 -5.89
N TRP A 186 4.36 3.12 -6.77
CA TRP A 186 3.05 2.51 -7.00
C TRP A 186 2.95 1.72 -8.31
N GLY A 187 3.80 2.03 -9.32
CA GLY A 187 3.87 1.23 -10.55
C GLY A 187 2.75 1.54 -11.51
N TYR A 188 2.13 2.71 -11.37
CA TYR A 188 1.15 3.21 -12.30
C TYR A 188 1.84 3.63 -13.59
N ASN A 189 1.23 3.26 -14.72
CA ASN A 189 1.54 3.87 -15.98
C ASN A 189 0.94 5.29 -15.98
N THR A 190 1.71 6.29 -16.40
CA THR A 190 1.29 7.70 -16.42
C THR A 190 0.04 7.95 -17.28
N ALA A 191 -0.32 7.00 -18.15
CA ALA A 191 -1.55 7.04 -18.95
C ALA A 191 -2.83 6.65 -18.18
N ASP A 192 -2.72 5.90 -17.09
CA ASP A 192 -3.88 5.23 -16.45
C ASP A 192 -4.29 5.85 -15.10
N TYR A 193 -3.45 6.69 -14.49
CA TYR A 193 -3.69 7.22 -13.16
C TYR A 193 -2.94 8.54 -12.93
N ASN A 194 -3.66 9.59 -12.54
CA ASN A 194 -3.12 10.94 -12.35
C ASN A 194 -3.68 11.57 -11.07
N ASP A 195 -3.73 10.82 -9.96
CA ASP A 195 -4.05 11.38 -8.64
C ASP A 195 -2.76 11.71 -7.85
N PRO A 196 -2.25 12.95 -7.97
CA PRO A 196 -1.06 13.40 -7.24
C PRO A 196 -1.18 13.28 -5.71
N HIS A 197 -2.40 13.24 -5.14
CA HIS A 197 -2.61 13.23 -3.69
C HIS A 197 -2.09 11.98 -2.99
N THR A 198 -2.01 10.84 -3.70
CA THR A 198 -1.47 9.59 -3.14
C THR A 198 -0.04 9.80 -2.60
N VAL A 199 0.80 10.53 -3.35
CA VAL A 199 2.19 10.79 -2.93
C VAL A 199 2.21 11.71 -1.71
N GLU A 200 1.39 12.75 -1.70
CA GLU A 200 1.38 13.77 -0.64
C GLU A 200 0.99 13.20 0.72
N VAL A 201 -0.04 12.35 0.75
CA VAL A 201 -0.49 11.65 1.96
C VAL A 201 0.64 10.78 2.53
N HIS A 202 1.34 10.05 1.67
CA HIS A 202 2.45 9.20 2.11
C HIS A 202 3.65 10.01 2.57
N VAL A 203 3.96 11.15 1.94
CA VAL A 203 4.98 12.07 2.42
C VAL A 203 4.61 12.63 3.80
N SER A 204 3.36 13.02 4.00
CA SER A 204 2.86 13.54 5.29
C SER A 204 3.02 12.51 6.42
N ASN A 205 2.56 11.28 6.18
CA ASN A 205 2.72 10.19 7.14
C ASN A 205 4.19 9.86 7.41
N LEU A 206 5.02 9.87 6.38
CA LEU A 206 6.44 9.61 6.52
C LEU A 206 7.12 10.67 7.39
N ARG A 207 6.80 11.95 7.17
CA ARG A 207 7.30 13.06 7.98
C ARG A 207 6.94 12.89 9.44
N ARG A 208 5.68 12.54 9.73
CA ARG A 208 5.19 12.30 11.09
C ARG A 208 5.93 11.15 11.77
N LYS A 209 6.11 10.01 11.06
CA LYS A 209 6.74 8.80 11.62
C LYS A 209 8.26 8.88 11.76
N THR A 210 8.93 9.69 10.93
CA THR A 210 10.41 9.78 10.88
C THR A 210 10.98 11.04 11.52
N GLY A 211 10.13 11.95 12.01
CA GLY A 211 10.53 13.10 12.82
C GLY A 211 11.53 14.01 12.11
N ALA A 212 12.71 14.21 12.71
CA ALA A 212 13.75 15.08 12.15
C ALA A 212 14.24 14.64 10.76
N LEU A 213 14.29 13.32 10.49
CA LEU A 213 14.64 12.82 9.16
C LEU A 213 13.56 13.20 8.14
N GLY A 214 12.29 13.13 8.53
CA GLY A 214 11.16 13.53 7.69
C GLY A 214 11.26 14.98 7.20
N LYS A 215 11.84 15.88 8.00
CA LYS A 215 12.05 17.30 7.64
C LYS A 215 13.04 17.49 6.48
N ARG A 216 13.83 16.46 6.14
CA ARG A 216 14.73 16.41 4.97
C ARG A 216 13.97 16.20 3.66
N ILE A 217 12.74 15.68 3.72
CA ILE A 217 11.87 15.60 2.54
C ILE A 217 11.24 16.98 2.35
N LYS A 218 11.65 17.70 1.31
CA LYS A 218 11.12 19.03 0.96
C LYS A 218 10.15 18.93 -0.20
N ALA A 219 9.04 19.65 -0.09
CA ALA A 219 8.18 19.91 -1.23
C ALA A 219 8.83 21.00 -2.10
N VAL A 220 8.82 20.82 -3.41
CA VAL A 220 9.22 21.81 -4.40
C VAL A 220 7.94 22.20 -5.15
N PRO A 221 7.36 23.39 -4.85
CA PRO A 221 6.07 23.80 -5.39
C PRO A 221 6.00 23.64 -6.92
N GLY A 222 4.95 23.00 -7.41
CA GLY A 222 4.73 22.72 -8.84
C GLY A 222 5.63 21.63 -9.46
N HIS A 223 6.59 21.07 -8.71
CA HIS A 223 7.60 20.15 -9.27
C HIS A 223 7.66 18.79 -8.57
N GLY A 224 7.29 18.69 -7.29
CA GLY A 224 7.23 17.42 -6.55
C GLY A 224 8.02 17.45 -5.24
N TYR A 225 8.82 16.42 -4.96
CA TYR A 225 9.55 16.28 -3.70
C TYR A 225 11.04 15.99 -3.92
N LYS A 226 11.89 16.44 -2.99
CA LYS A 226 13.31 16.07 -2.92
C LYS A 226 13.71 15.68 -1.50
N PHE A 227 14.77 14.88 -1.38
CA PHE A 227 15.42 14.57 -0.11
C PHE A 227 16.72 15.38 0.02
N GLU A 228 16.86 16.16 1.08
CA GLU A 228 18.04 17.00 1.38
C GLU A 228 18.84 16.46 2.55
#